data_AF-A0A6M3XXW4-F1
#
_entry.id   AF-A0A6M3XXW4-F1
#
_cell.length_a   1.000
_cell.length_b   1.000
_cell.length_c   1.000
_cell.angle_alpha   90.00
_cell.angle_beta   90.00
_cell.angle_gamma   90.00
#
_symmetry.space_group_name_H-M   'P 1'
#
loop_
_entity.id
_entity.type
_entity.pdbx_description
1 polymer ?
#
loop_
_entity_poly.entity_id
_entity_poly.type
_entity_poly.pdbx_seq_one_letter_code
_entity_poly.pdbx_strand_id
1 'polypeptide(L)' 'MNKQKEKYVFIKVLGNEKEQVKAFGVLLSYSFRAFPKHKYLIPVEALKELKKSKVKIVLEEKK' A
#
# COMPACT_ATOMS: atom_id res chain seq x y z
N MET A 1 -20.68 9.48 -14.79
CA MET A 1 -19.74 8.34 -14.87
C MET A 1 -18.35 8.79 -14.45
N ASN A 2 -18.00 8.71 -13.17
CA ASN A 2 -16.62 8.97 -12.75
C ASN A 2 -15.78 7.72 -13.03
N LYS A 3 -15.25 7.61 -14.25
CA LYS A 3 -14.14 6.70 -14.57
C LYS A 3 -12.86 7.29 -13.94
N GLN A 4 -12.77 7.20 -12.63
CA GLN A 4 -11.55 7.47 -11.91
C GLN A 4 -10.58 6.36 -12.29
N LYS A 5 -9.59 6.68 -13.12
CA LYS A 5 -8.49 5.78 -13.46
C LYS A 5 -7.89 5.31 -12.13
N GLU A 6 -8.13 4.05 -11.74
CA GLU A 6 -7.47 3.45 -10.59
C GLU A 6 -5.96 3.45 -10.87
N LYS A 7 -5.29 4.50 -10.42
CA LYS A 7 -3.84 4.57 -10.45
C LYS A 7 -3.36 3.66 -9.33
N TYR A 8 -2.66 2.61 -9.72
CA TYR A 8 -1.94 1.74 -8.80
C TYR A 8 -0.52 2.26 -8.62
N VAL A 9 0.01 2.12 -7.42
CA VAL A 9 1.36 2.54 -7.04
C VAL A 9 2.08 1.43 -6.32
N PHE A 10 3.39 1.32 -6.55
CA PHE A 10 4.24 0.44 -5.79
C PHE A 10 4.65 1.13 -4.49
N ILE A 11 4.39 0.45 -3.38
CA ILE A 11 4.87 0.85 -2.06
C ILE A 11 5.72 -0.26 -1.46
N LYS A 12 6.63 0.14 -0.59
CA LYS A 12 7.34 -0.75 0.31
C LYS A 12 7.01 -0.35 1.74
N VAL A 13 6.52 -1.29 2.53
CA VAL A 13 6.26 -1.04 3.95
C VAL A 13 7.58 -1.21 4.70
N LEU A 14 8.06 -0.13 5.34
CA LEU A 14 9.27 -0.14 6.14
C LEU A 14 8.86 -0.03 7.61
N GLY A 15 8.90 -1.12 8.34
CA GLY A 15 8.52 -1.14 9.75
C GLY A 15 8.71 -2.51 10.36
N ASN A 16 8.49 -2.62 11.66
CA ASN A 16 8.56 -3.90 12.36
C ASN A 16 7.43 -4.84 11.88
N GLU A 17 7.56 -6.14 12.15
CA GLU A 17 6.59 -7.16 11.71
C GLU A 17 5.14 -6.79 12.05
N LYS A 18 4.90 -6.20 13.23
CA LYS A 18 3.58 -5.67 13.65
C LYS A 18 3.05 -4.56 12.72
N GLU A 19 3.90 -3.62 12.30
CA GLU A 19 3.52 -2.55 11.38
C GLU A 19 3.20 -3.12 9.99
N GLN A 20 3.98 -4.10 9.54
CA GLN A 20 3.76 -4.76 8.25
C GLN A 20 2.45 -5.56 8.25
N VAL A 21 2.16 -6.31 9.31
CA VAL A 21 0.90 -7.04 9.47
C VAL A 21 -0.28 -6.07 9.49
N LYS A 22 -0.14 -4.92 10.17
CA LYS A 22 -1.18 -3.88 10.18
C LYS A 22 -1.41 -3.27 8.78
N ALA A 23 -0.33 -2.95 8.05
CA ALA A 23 -0.45 -2.51 6.66
C ALA A 23 -1.09 -3.58 5.79
N PHE A 24 -0.68 -4.84 5.94
CA PHE A 24 -1.26 -5.96 5.20
C PHE A 24 -2.75 -6.12 5.47
N GLY A 25 -3.18 -5.98 6.72
CA GLY A 25 -4.60 -5.97 7.11
C GLY A 25 -5.41 -4.88 6.43
N VAL A 26 -4.89 -3.66 6.35
CA VAL A 26 -5.52 -2.56 5.60
C VAL A 26 -5.57 -2.91 4.11
N LEU A 27 -4.46 -3.42 3.57
CA LEU A 27 -4.36 -3.76 2.15
C LEU A 27 -5.30 -4.90 1.75
N LEU A 28 -5.59 -5.87 2.62
CA LEU A 28 -6.56 -6.94 2.38
C LEU A 28 -7.96 -6.43 2.03
N SER A 29 -8.36 -5.27 2.55
CA SER A 29 -9.63 -4.63 2.20
C SER A 29 -9.63 -4.00 0.80
N TYR A 30 -8.46 -3.85 0.18
CA TYR A 30 -8.27 -3.33 -1.17
C TYR A 30 -7.83 -4.46 -2.11
N SER A 31 -8.11 -4.30 -3.40
CA SER A 31 -7.52 -5.18 -4.42
C SER A 31 -6.04 -4.85 -4.58
N PHE A 32 -5.17 -5.50 -3.78
CA PHE A 32 -3.72 -5.29 -3.82
C PHE A 32 -2.97 -6.54 -4.31
N ARG A 33 -1.75 -6.33 -4.77
CA ARG A 33 -0.84 -7.41 -5.15
C ARG A 33 0.43 -7.34 -4.31
N ALA A 34 0.69 -8.39 -3.54
CA ALA A 34 1.91 -8.51 -2.76
C ALA A 34 3.07 -9.06 -3.62
N PHE A 35 4.26 -8.54 -3.37
CA PHE A 35 5.52 -8.91 -4.02
C PHE A 35 6.57 -9.26 -2.94
N PRO A 36 7.62 -10.02 -3.30
CA PRO A 36 8.73 -10.32 -2.41
C PRO A 36 9.35 -9.04 -1.82
N LYS A 37 9.97 -9.16 -0.63
CA LYS A 37 10.61 -8.05 0.11
C LYS A 37 9.63 -6.95 0.58
N HIS A 38 8.40 -7.34 0.94
CA HIS A 38 7.37 -6.45 1.50
C HIS A 38 7.01 -5.27 0.59
N LYS A 39 6.98 -5.55 -0.72
CA LYS A 39 6.53 -4.62 -1.75
C LYS A 39 5.08 -4.91 -2.09
N TYR A 40 4.27 -3.88 -2.27
CA TYR A 40 2.84 -4.02 -2.58
C TYR A 40 2.47 -3.07 -3.70
N LEU A 41 1.73 -3.59 -4.68
CA LEU A 41 1.04 -2.78 -5.67
C LEU A 41 -0.37 -2.52 -5.16
N ILE A 42 -0.67 -1.26 -4.84
CA ILE A 42 -1.90 -0.87 -4.17
C ILE A 42 -2.56 0.27 -4.93
N PRO A 43 -3.89 0.43 -4.88
CA PRO A 43 -4.53 1.62 -5.42
C PRO A 43 -4.12 2.86 -4.61
N VAL A 44 -4.06 4.03 -5.26
CA VAL A 44 -3.75 5.31 -4.59
C VAL A 44 -4.71 5.64 -3.45
N GLU A 45 -5.93 5.09 -3.46
CA GLU A 45 -6.87 5.23 -2.35
C GLU A 45 -6.38 4.55 -1.07
N ALA A 46 -5.80 3.35 -1.19
CA ALA A 46 -5.24 2.61 -0.05
C ALA A 46 -4.07 3.36 0.61
N LEU A 47 -3.34 4.22 -0.11
CA LEU A 47 -2.32 5.09 0.50
C LEU A 47 -2.91 6.01 1.59
N LYS A 48 -4.13 6.52 1.39
CA LYS A 48 -4.78 7.41 2.35
C LYS A 48 -5.08 6.68 3.65
N GLU A 49 -5.56 5.45 3.55
CA GLU A 49 -5.81 4.60 4.72
C GLU A 49 -4.52 4.15 5.42
N LEU A 50 -3.48 3.78 4.67
CA LEU A 50 -2.19 3.44 5.25
C LEU A 50 -1.57 4.61 6.03
N LYS A 51 -1.67 5.84 5.50
CA LYS A 51 -1.25 7.05 6.23
C LYS A 51 -2.05 7.25 7.51
N LYS A 52 -3.37 7.03 7.49
CA LYS A 52 -4.24 7.12 8.67
C LYS A 52 -3.85 6.11 9.74
N SER A 53 -3.39 4.92 9.33
CA SER A 53 -2.94 3.84 10.21
C SER A 53 -1.58 4.07 10.88
N LYS A 54 -0.91 5.21 10.59
CA LYS A 54 0.44 5.59 11.09
C LYS A 54 1.54 4.58 10.75
N VAL A 55 1.41 3.89 9.61
CA VAL A 55 2.42 2.92 9.18
C VAL A 55 3.49 3.62 8.33
N LYS A 56 4.77 3.31 8.56
CA LYS A 56 5.86 3.82 7.73
C LYS A 56 5.88 3.10 6.38
N ILE A 57 5.61 3.86 5.32
CA ILE A 57 5.63 3.38 3.93
C ILE A 57 6.54 4.24 3.07
N VAL A 58 7.22 3.62 2.12
CA VAL A 58 8.04 4.30 1.11
C VAL A 58 7.43 4.05 -0.26
N LEU A 59 7.24 5.11 -1.02
CA LEU A 59 6.85 5.03 -2.43
C LEU A 59 8.09 4.65 -3.23
N GLU A 60 8.01 3.51 -3.92
CA GLU A 60 9.05 3.11 -4.86
C GLU A 60 8.65 3.65 -6.23
N GLU A 61 9.02 4.90 -6.52
CA GLU A 61 8.95 5.43 -7.88
C GLU A 61 9.95 4.67 -8.74
N LYS A 62 9.41 3.88 -9.68
CA LYS A 62 10.18 3.16 -10.68
C LYS A 62 10.73 4.17 -11.68
N LYS A 63 12.00 4.53 -11.53
CA LYS A 63 12.80 5.19 -12.57
C LYS A 63 13.18 4.17 -13.64
#